data_AF-A0A2V9VVD6-F1
#
_entry.id   AF-A0A2V9VVD6-F1
#
_cell.length_a   1.000
_cell.length_b   1.000
_cell.length_c   1.000
_cell.angle_alpha   90.00
_cell.angle_beta   90.00
_cell.angle_gamma   90.00
#
_symmetry.space_group_name_H-M   'P 1'
#
loop_
_entity.id
_entity.type
_entity.pdbx_description
1 polymer ?
#
loop_
_entity_poly.entity_id
_entity_poly.type
_entity_poly.pdbx_seq_one_letter_code
_entity_poly.pdbx_strand_id
1 'polypeptide(L)'
;MLRKYLVGIGALVVLVVVICLAAPVRPDQLDRGGEWLSWSPGERATFVNGFIAGYRQGSHSACEVAQELFGEPGKMYRLGDEKHASEMPSARCLARMEEYSKAKYTEASGPDVSPYTDAITEFYTKHPEYQGIPFVNLMKSLSDRNYKTADQLYQMAQKGELRPLR
;
A
#
# COMPACT_ATOMS: atom_id res chain seq x y z
N MET A 1 42.55 -29.10 -28.01
CA MET A 1 42.30 -28.80 -26.58
C MET A 1 41.09 -27.90 -26.32
N LEU A 2 40.72 -26.97 -27.22
CA LEU A 2 39.61 -26.02 -27.05
C LEU A 2 38.21 -26.66 -26.86
N ARG A 3 37.96 -27.83 -27.46
CA ARG A 3 36.65 -28.51 -27.44
C ARG A 3 36.24 -29.07 -26.06
N LYS A 4 37.21 -29.32 -25.16
CA LYS A 4 36.96 -29.86 -23.81
C LYS A 4 36.48 -28.78 -22.82
N TYR A 5 36.88 -27.52 -23.03
CA TYR A 5 36.51 -26.40 -22.16
C TYR A 5 35.09 -25.88 -22.44
N LEU A 6 34.65 -25.90 -23.69
CA LEU A 6 33.30 -25.46 -24.09
C LEU A 6 32.19 -26.37 -23.50
N VAL A 7 32.44 -27.67 -23.39
CA VAL A 7 31.49 -28.63 -22.80
C VAL A 7 31.38 -28.43 -21.29
N GLY A 8 32.50 -28.13 -20.61
CA GLY A 8 32.51 -27.84 -19.17
C GLY A 8 31.76 -26.55 -18.81
N ILE A 9 31.90 -25.50 -19.62
CA ILE A 9 31.21 -24.22 -19.43
C ILE A 9 29.71 -24.38 -19.71
N GLY A 10 29.33 -25.09 -20.78
CA GLY A 10 27.92 -25.35 -21.10
C GLY A 10 27.20 -26.14 -20.01
N ALA A 11 27.84 -27.17 -19.45
CA ALA A 11 27.28 -27.94 -18.34
C ALA A 11 27.11 -27.10 -17.07
N LEU A 12 28.05 -26.20 -16.77
CA LEU A 12 27.98 -25.33 -15.59
C LEU A 12 26.85 -24.28 -15.71
N VAL A 13 26.67 -23.69 -16.89
CA VAL A 13 25.57 -22.74 -17.16
C VAL A 13 24.21 -23.44 -17.07
N VAL A 14 24.08 -24.64 -17.63
CA VAL A 14 22.84 -25.43 -17.52
C VAL A 14 22.56 -25.81 -16.05
N LEU A 15 23.58 -26.18 -15.29
CA LEU A 15 23.42 -26.51 -13.86
C LEU A 15 22.95 -25.30 -13.04
N VAL A 16 23.51 -24.10 -13.29
CA VAL A 16 23.11 -22.87 -12.60
C VAL A 16 21.68 -22.45 -12.96
N VAL A 17 21.28 -22.57 -14.23
CA VAL A 17 19.91 -22.26 -14.67
C VAL A 17 18.88 -23.23 -14.06
N VAL A 18 19.24 -24.51 -13.92
CA VAL A 18 18.36 -25.53 -13.30
C VAL A 18 18.24 -25.31 -11.78
N ILE A 19 19.31 -24.88 -11.10
CA ILE A 19 19.27 -24.57 -9.66
C ILE A 19 18.40 -23.32 -9.38
N CYS A 20 18.35 -22.35 -10.29
CA CYS A 20 17.46 -21.18 -10.14
C CYS A 20 15.98 -21.50 -10.40
N LEU A 21 15.66 -22.51 -11.22
CA LEU A 21 14.28 -22.89 -11.56
C LEU A 21 13.65 -23.89 -10.57
N ALA A 22 14.47 -24.56 -9.76
CA ALA A 22 14.04 -25.60 -8.83
C ALA A 22 13.97 -25.14 -7.37
N ALA A 23 13.99 -23.83 -7.08
CA ALA A 23 13.65 -23.34 -5.76
C ALA A 23 12.14 -23.59 -5.54
N PRO A 24 11.72 -24.54 -4.68
CA PRO A 24 10.32 -24.65 -4.33
C PRO A 24 9.89 -23.31 -3.71
N VAL A 25 8.78 -22.75 -4.22
CA VAL A 25 8.06 -21.69 -3.51
C VAL A 25 7.84 -22.20 -2.10
N ARG A 26 8.49 -21.57 -1.11
CA ARG A 26 8.38 -22.01 0.28
C ARG A 26 6.90 -21.90 0.67
N PRO A 27 6.24 -23.00 1.07
CA PRO A 27 4.87 -22.93 1.58
C PRO A 27 4.78 -22.13 2.89
N ASP A 28 5.92 -21.80 3.51
CA ASP A 28 6.06 -20.91 4.67
C ASP A 28 6.00 -19.41 4.34
N GLN A 29 5.69 -19.00 3.11
CA GLN A 29 5.22 -17.63 2.92
C GLN A 29 3.83 -17.53 3.55
N LEU A 30 3.80 -17.14 4.83
CA LEU A 30 2.62 -16.55 5.45
C LEU A 30 1.95 -15.66 4.40
N ASP A 31 0.70 -15.97 4.09
CA ASP A 31 -0.10 -15.07 3.29
C ASP A 31 -0.16 -13.71 4.01
N ARG A 32 -0.51 -12.65 3.27
CA ARG A 32 -0.40 -11.29 3.80
C ARG A 32 -1.27 -11.09 5.04
N GLY A 33 -2.39 -11.80 5.14
CA GLY A 33 -3.25 -11.86 6.31
C GLY A 33 -2.64 -12.64 7.47
N GLY A 34 -2.01 -13.79 7.23
CA GLY A 34 -1.28 -14.55 8.24
C GLY A 34 -0.10 -13.75 8.81
N GLU A 35 0.65 -13.06 7.96
CA GLU A 35 1.70 -12.11 8.36
C GLU A 35 1.11 -11.03 9.29
N TRP A 36 0.03 -10.38 8.87
CA TRP A 36 -0.67 -9.38 9.67
C TRP A 36 -1.13 -9.93 11.04
N LEU A 37 -1.72 -11.12 11.06
CA LEU A 37 -2.23 -11.75 12.28
C LEU A 37 -1.11 -12.23 13.20
N SER A 38 0.08 -12.53 12.66
CA SER A 38 1.26 -12.89 13.45
C SER A 38 1.88 -11.71 14.21
N TRP A 39 1.65 -10.48 13.73
CA TRP A 39 2.14 -9.26 14.37
C TRP A 39 1.43 -8.96 15.68
N SER A 40 2.17 -8.41 16.62
CA SER A 40 1.64 -7.77 17.83
C SER A 40 0.78 -6.54 17.49
N PRO A 41 -0.10 -6.10 18.41
CA PRO A 41 -0.86 -4.86 18.22
C PRO A 41 0.04 -3.65 17.94
N GLY A 42 1.21 -3.58 18.59
CA GLY A 42 2.19 -2.50 18.38
C GLY A 42 2.76 -2.49 16.95
N GLU A 43 3.14 -3.65 16.41
CA GLU A 43 3.66 -3.76 15.04
C GLU A 43 2.62 -3.37 13.98
N ARG A 44 1.35 -3.76 14.17
CA ARG A 44 0.24 -3.34 13.29
C ARG A 44 0.05 -1.83 13.34
N ALA A 45 0.09 -1.24 14.54
CA ALA A 45 -0.01 0.21 14.71
C ALA A 45 1.18 0.94 14.08
N THR A 46 2.40 0.43 14.23
CA THR A 46 3.60 0.97 13.57
C THR A 46 3.47 0.93 12.06
N PHE A 47 3.00 -0.18 11.50
CA PHE A 47 2.75 -0.29 10.06
C PHE A 47 1.74 0.76 9.58
N VAL A 48 0.58 0.86 10.23
CA VAL A 48 -0.48 1.80 9.81
C VAL A 48 -0.01 3.26 9.91
N ASN A 49 0.70 3.61 10.99
CA ASN A 49 1.32 4.93 11.13
C ASN A 49 2.31 5.23 10.00
N GLY A 50 3.19 4.28 9.69
CA GLY A 50 4.14 4.40 8.58
C GLY A 50 3.44 4.54 7.23
N PHE A 51 2.38 3.78 6.99
CA PHE A 51 1.57 3.87 5.79
C PHE A 51 0.94 5.26 5.63
N ILE A 52 0.27 5.78 6.68
CA ILE A 52 -0.39 7.09 6.63
C ILE A 52 0.63 8.21 6.42
N ALA A 53 1.75 8.18 7.15
CA ALA A 53 2.82 9.16 7.01
C ALA A 53 3.43 9.12 5.59
N GLY A 54 3.75 7.92 5.10
CA GLY A 54 4.31 7.72 3.77
C GLY A 54 3.34 8.11 2.65
N TYR A 55 2.04 7.80 2.80
CA TYR A 55 1.01 8.21 1.85
C TYR A 55 0.90 9.74 1.78
N ARG A 56 0.87 10.43 2.92
CA ARG A 56 0.80 11.89 2.98
C ARG A 56 2.03 12.53 2.34
N GLN A 57 3.22 12.07 2.73
CA GLN A 57 4.47 12.61 2.20
C GLN A 57 4.59 12.35 0.68
N GLY A 58 4.37 11.12 0.24
CA GLY A 58 4.44 10.75 -1.16
C GLY A 58 3.42 11.50 -2.02
N SER A 59 2.20 11.67 -1.53
CA SER A 59 1.17 12.45 -2.21
C SER A 59 1.55 13.92 -2.32
N HIS A 60 2.10 14.51 -1.25
CA HIS A 60 2.56 15.91 -1.28
C HIS A 60 3.66 16.10 -2.33
N SER A 61 4.69 15.25 -2.31
CA SER A 61 5.77 15.31 -3.31
C SER A 61 5.25 15.09 -4.73
N ALA A 62 4.32 14.17 -4.94
CA ALA A 62 3.70 13.98 -6.25
C ALA A 62 2.91 15.23 -6.72
N CYS A 63 2.21 15.90 -5.80
CA CYS A 63 1.50 17.14 -6.10
C CYS A 63 2.45 18.31 -6.41
N GLU A 64 3.60 18.39 -5.75
CA GLU A 64 4.66 19.36 -6.07
C GLU A 64 5.23 19.10 -7.47
N VAL A 65 5.55 17.85 -7.80
CA VAL A 65 6.01 17.48 -9.16
C VAL A 65 4.94 17.80 -10.20
N ALA A 66 3.65 17.64 -9.88
CA ALA A 66 2.58 18.04 -10.79
C ALA A 66 2.57 19.56 -11.04
N GLN A 67 2.93 20.39 -10.05
CA GLN A 67 3.10 21.83 -10.27
C GLN A 67 4.29 22.14 -11.18
N GLU A 68 5.39 21.39 -11.08
CA GLU A 68 6.55 21.57 -11.96
C GLU A 68 6.25 21.17 -13.41
N LEU A 69 5.53 20.07 -13.60
CA LEU A 69 5.24 19.52 -14.93
C LEU A 69 4.10 20.26 -15.66
N PHE A 70 3.07 20.67 -14.93
CA PHE A 70 1.85 21.24 -15.51
C PHE A 70 1.65 22.72 -15.16
N GLY A 71 2.59 23.31 -14.42
CA GLY A 71 2.65 24.75 -14.18
C GLY A 71 3.13 25.51 -15.41
N GLU A 72 2.47 26.61 -15.73
CA GLU A 72 2.89 27.58 -16.74
C GLU A 72 3.81 28.61 -16.06
N PRO A 73 5.08 28.73 -16.48
CA PRO A 73 6.00 29.72 -15.92
C PRO A 73 5.43 31.15 -16.00
N GLY A 74 5.50 31.89 -14.90
CA GLY A 74 5.05 33.28 -14.82
C GLY A 74 3.53 33.47 -14.75
N LYS A 75 2.73 32.39 -14.77
CA LYS A 75 1.29 32.46 -14.56
C LYS A 75 0.98 32.74 -13.10
N MET A 76 0.18 33.77 -12.84
CA MET A 76 -0.44 33.96 -11.54
C MET A 76 -1.62 33.02 -11.44
N TYR A 77 -1.54 32.06 -10.53
CA TYR A 77 -2.63 31.15 -10.24
C TYR A 77 -3.50 31.69 -9.11
N ARG A 78 -4.81 31.48 -9.23
CA ARG A 78 -5.73 31.73 -8.11
C ARG A 78 -5.55 30.66 -7.03
N LEU A 79 -5.26 31.06 -5.79
CA LEU A 79 -5.01 30.14 -4.67
C LEU A 79 -6.21 29.27 -4.28
N GLY A 80 -7.44 29.69 -4.61
CA GLY A 80 -8.66 29.01 -4.19
C GLY A 80 -9.24 29.58 -2.90
N ASP A 81 -10.54 29.36 -2.69
CA ASP A 81 -11.32 29.75 -1.51
C ASP A 81 -12.50 28.77 -1.32
N GLU A 82 -13.30 28.97 -0.28
CA GLU A 82 -14.46 28.10 0.03
C GLU A 82 -15.45 27.92 -1.13
N LYS A 83 -15.57 28.92 -2.01
CA LYS A 83 -16.54 28.93 -3.12
C LYS A 83 -15.91 28.54 -4.45
N HIS A 84 -14.59 28.57 -4.55
CA HIS A 84 -13.90 28.37 -5.82
C HIS A 84 -12.60 27.59 -5.63
N ALA A 85 -12.43 26.48 -6.35
CA ALA A 85 -11.21 25.66 -6.29
C ALA A 85 -9.96 26.36 -6.84
N SER A 86 -8.80 26.11 -6.23
CA SER A 86 -7.50 26.60 -6.69
C SER A 86 -7.24 26.28 -8.16
N GLU A 87 -6.53 27.16 -8.87
CA GLU A 87 -6.08 26.90 -10.23
C GLU A 87 -4.70 26.23 -10.28
N MET A 88 -3.95 26.27 -9.17
CA MET A 88 -2.64 25.64 -9.08
C MET A 88 -2.78 24.11 -9.22
N PRO A 89 -2.05 23.47 -10.16
CA PRO A 89 -2.01 22.01 -10.26
C PRO A 89 -1.75 21.30 -8.93
N SER A 90 -0.78 21.74 -8.13
CA SER A 90 -0.48 21.13 -6.81
C SER A 90 -1.65 21.24 -5.84
N ALA A 91 -2.29 22.41 -5.73
CA ALA A 91 -3.40 22.60 -4.81
C ALA A 91 -4.63 21.77 -5.20
N ARG A 92 -4.92 21.63 -6.49
CA ARG A 92 -5.99 20.73 -6.98
C ARG A 92 -5.66 19.26 -6.69
N CYS A 93 -4.41 18.87 -6.84
CA CYS A 93 -3.93 17.54 -6.49
C CYS A 93 -4.11 17.26 -4.99
N LEU A 94 -3.67 18.18 -4.12
CA LEU A 94 -3.81 18.07 -2.67
C LEU A 94 -5.28 17.99 -2.24
N ALA A 95 -6.16 18.79 -2.84
CA ALA A 95 -7.60 18.75 -2.56
C ALA A 95 -8.26 17.41 -2.95
N ARG A 96 -7.63 16.63 -3.83
CA ARG A 96 -8.10 15.30 -4.26
C ARG A 96 -7.44 14.15 -3.49
N MET A 97 -6.45 14.42 -2.65
CA MET A 97 -5.82 13.43 -1.79
C MET A 97 -6.86 12.76 -0.87
N GLU A 98 -6.64 11.48 -0.58
CA GLU A 98 -7.43 10.77 0.42
C GLU A 98 -6.93 11.14 1.83
N GLU A 99 -7.84 11.20 2.79
CA GLU A 99 -7.48 11.47 4.18
C GLU A 99 -7.66 10.23 5.05
N TYR A 100 -6.91 10.18 6.16
CA TYR A 100 -6.99 9.14 7.17
C TYR A 100 -7.23 9.79 8.55
N SER A 101 -8.26 10.64 8.64
CA SER A 101 -8.55 11.46 9.83
C SER A 101 -9.14 10.67 11.01
N LYS A 102 -9.51 9.40 10.84
CA LYS A 102 -9.95 8.55 11.96
C LYS A 102 -8.84 8.23 12.94
N ALA A 103 -7.57 8.44 12.57
CA ALA A 103 -6.48 8.41 13.54
C ALA A 103 -6.66 9.56 14.54
N LYS A 104 -6.81 9.25 15.82
CA LYS A 104 -6.97 10.27 16.87
C LYS A 104 -5.65 10.50 17.56
N TYR A 105 -5.27 11.75 17.74
CA TYR A 105 -4.10 12.05 18.57
C TYR A 105 -4.52 12.14 20.03
N THR A 106 -3.84 11.41 20.91
CA THR A 106 -3.91 11.66 22.35
C THR A 106 -2.55 12.11 22.84
N GLU A 107 -2.51 13.09 23.72
CA GLU A 107 -1.24 13.61 24.27
C GLU A 107 -0.46 12.52 25.03
N ALA A 108 -1.15 11.53 25.58
CA ALA A 108 -0.57 10.49 26.41
C ALA A 108 -0.03 9.27 25.63
N SER A 109 -0.62 8.92 24.47
CA SER A 109 -0.29 7.68 23.75
C SER A 109 0.02 7.87 22.27
N GLY A 110 0.07 9.12 21.77
CA GLY A 110 0.34 9.42 20.37
C GLY A 110 -0.87 9.14 19.46
N PRO A 111 -0.65 8.88 18.16
CA PRO A 111 -1.74 8.60 17.22
C PRO A 111 -2.35 7.22 17.48
N ASP A 112 -3.60 7.23 17.95
CA ASP A 112 -4.49 6.08 18.00
C ASP A 112 -4.98 5.75 16.59
N VAL A 113 -4.42 4.69 16.02
CA VAL A 113 -4.76 4.13 14.71
C VAL A 113 -5.65 2.89 14.79
N SER A 114 -6.23 2.62 15.96
CA SER A 114 -7.12 1.47 16.19
C SER A 114 -8.24 1.31 15.16
N PRO A 115 -8.91 2.38 14.65
CA PRO A 115 -9.98 2.21 13.66
C PRO A 115 -9.52 1.46 12.40
N TYR A 116 -8.25 1.60 12.03
CA TYR A 116 -7.68 0.93 10.87
C TYR A 116 -7.18 -0.46 11.20
N THR A 117 -6.45 -0.61 12.31
CA THR A 117 -5.90 -1.92 12.69
C THR A 117 -7.00 -2.90 13.03
N ASP A 118 -8.08 -2.44 13.65
CA ASP A 118 -9.21 -3.26 14.06
C ASP A 118 -10.00 -3.74 12.84
N ALA A 119 -10.28 -2.86 11.89
CA ALA A 119 -10.98 -3.22 10.66
C ALA A 119 -10.21 -4.30 9.85
N ILE A 120 -8.89 -4.17 9.74
CA ILE A 120 -8.04 -5.15 9.02
C ILE A 120 -7.95 -6.46 9.81
N THR A 121 -7.72 -6.38 11.12
CA THR A 121 -7.61 -7.55 12.00
C THR A 121 -8.92 -8.34 12.00
N GLU A 122 -10.05 -7.67 12.15
CA GLU A 122 -11.37 -8.29 12.14
C GLU A 122 -11.65 -8.95 10.79
N PHE A 123 -11.30 -8.30 9.68
CA PHE A 123 -11.43 -8.87 8.34
C PHE A 123 -10.68 -10.21 8.20
N TYR A 124 -9.39 -10.26 8.53
CA TYR A 124 -8.60 -11.50 8.41
C TYR A 124 -8.97 -12.57 9.44
N THR A 125 -9.47 -12.16 10.61
CA THR A 125 -9.90 -13.09 11.66
C THR A 125 -11.22 -13.77 11.27
N LYS A 126 -12.17 -13.03 10.71
CA LYS A 126 -13.47 -13.56 10.29
C LYS A 126 -13.44 -14.29 8.95
N HIS A 127 -12.50 -13.92 8.08
CA HIS A 127 -12.48 -14.38 6.68
C HIS A 127 -11.09 -14.93 6.29
N PRO A 128 -10.67 -16.08 6.86
CA PRO A 128 -9.36 -16.66 6.60
C PRO A 128 -9.14 -16.99 5.12
N GLU A 129 -10.19 -17.29 4.36
CA GLU A 129 -10.11 -17.57 2.92
C GLU A 129 -9.64 -16.38 2.06
N TYR A 130 -9.62 -15.17 2.63
CA TYR A 130 -9.16 -13.95 1.96
C TYR A 130 -7.83 -13.40 2.51
N GLN A 131 -7.10 -14.17 3.33
CA GLN A 131 -5.78 -13.75 3.84
C GLN A 131 -4.72 -13.55 2.74
N GLY A 132 -4.95 -14.05 1.52
CA GLY A 132 -4.12 -13.74 0.35
C GLY A 132 -4.21 -12.28 -0.14
N ILE A 133 -5.20 -11.50 0.32
CA ILE A 133 -5.34 -10.09 -0.05
C ILE A 133 -4.27 -9.27 0.69
N PRO A 134 -3.51 -8.37 0.01
CA PRO A 134 -2.55 -7.52 0.71
C PRO A 134 -3.23 -6.49 1.63
N PHE A 135 -2.77 -6.34 2.87
CA PHE A 135 -3.29 -5.33 3.81
C PHE A 135 -3.14 -3.88 3.30
N VAL A 136 -2.18 -3.62 2.41
CA VAL A 136 -2.04 -2.34 1.69
C VAL A 136 -3.27 -2.01 0.85
N ASN A 137 -3.92 -3.01 0.25
CA ASN A 137 -5.14 -2.81 -0.52
C ASN A 137 -6.35 -2.58 0.38
N LEU A 138 -6.37 -3.22 1.56
CA LEU A 138 -7.37 -2.92 2.58
C LEU A 138 -7.24 -1.48 3.05
N MET A 139 -6.03 -1.01 3.34
CA MET A 139 -5.77 0.39 3.74
C MET A 139 -6.35 1.42 2.77
N LYS A 140 -6.26 1.20 1.44
CA LYS A 140 -6.87 2.11 0.44
C LYS A 140 -8.38 2.26 0.60
N SER A 141 -9.06 1.23 1.11
CA SER A 141 -10.50 1.22 1.37
C SER A 141 -10.86 1.79 2.74
N LEU A 142 -9.86 2.16 3.54
CA LEU A 142 -10.03 2.74 4.88
C LEU A 142 -9.78 4.25 4.92
N SER A 143 -9.63 4.92 3.77
CA SER A 143 -9.61 6.38 3.73
C SER A 143 -10.96 6.98 4.10
N ASP A 144 -10.98 8.26 4.48
CA ASP A 144 -12.19 8.94 4.93
C ASP A 144 -13.32 8.96 3.89
N ARG A 145 -12.99 9.06 2.59
CA ARG A 145 -14.01 9.03 1.53
C ARG A 145 -14.64 7.65 1.35
N ASN A 146 -13.89 6.60 1.68
CA ASN A 146 -14.28 5.24 1.35
C ASN A 146 -14.44 4.32 2.55
N TYR A 147 -14.28 4.83 3.78
CA TYR A 147 -14.06 4.01 4.97
C TYR A 147 -14.98 2.80 5.04
N LYS A 148 -14.37 1.61 4.93
CA LYS A 148 -15.06 0.33 5.00
C LYS A 148 -14.85 -0.34 6.34
N THR A 149 -15.92 -0.90 6.90
CA THR A 149 -15.82 -1.87 8.01
C THR A 149 -15.29 -3.22 7.50
N ALA A 150 -14.94 -4.13 8.41
CA ALA A 150 -14.53 -5.50 8.06
C ALA A 150 -15.57 -6.22 7.18
N ASP A 151 -16.86 -6.13 7.54
CA ASP A 151 -17.95 -6.73 6.76
C ASP A 151 -18.04 -6.11 5.35
N GLN A 152 -17.80 -4.81 5.21
CA GLN A 152 -17.82 -4.15 3.91
C GLN A 152 -16.59 -4.53 3.07
N LEU A 153 -15.41 -4.69 3.68
CA LEU A 153 -14.23 -5.23 3.01
C LEU A 153 -14.49 -6.66 2.51
N TYR A 154 -15.19 -7.48 3.30
CA TYR A 154 -15.63 -8.81 2.86
C TYR A 154 -16.55 -8.75 1.64
N GLN A 155 -17.55 -7.86 1.63
CA GLN A 155 -18.41 -7.67 0.46
C GLN A 155 -17.62 -7.25 -0.79
N MET A 156 -16.58 -6.43 -0.64
CA MET A 156 -15.69 -6.07 -1.75
C MET A 156 -14.82 -7.25 -2.22
N ALA A 157 -14.35 -8.07 -1.28
CA ALA A 157 -13.57 -9.28 -1.59
C ALA A 157 -14.40 -10.28 -2.39
N GLN A 158 -15.65 -10.52 -1.99
CA GLN A 158 -16.59 -11.39 -2.71
C GLN A 158 -16.85 -10.92 -4.15
N LYS A 159 -16.85 -9.61 -4.38
CA LYS A 159 -17.02 -9.00 -5.72
C LYS A 159 -15.73 -8.97 -6.54
N GLY A 160 -14.60 -9.38 -5.97
CA GLY A 160 -13.29 -9.34 -6.62
C GLY A 160 -12.75 -7.92 -6.83
N GLU A 161 -13.17 -6.98 -5.98
CA GLU A 161 -12.74 -5.56 -6.02
C GLU A 161 -11.40 -5.37 -5.28
N LEU A 162 -11.06 -6.28 -4.35
CA LEU A 162 -9.81 -6.27 -3.58
C LEU A 162 -8.73 -7.17 -4.21
N ARG A 163 -8.44 -6.97 -5.50
CA ARG A 163 -7.48 -7.83 -6.23
C ARG A 163 -6.05 -7.69 -5.71
N PRO A 164 -5.23 -8.78 -5.72
CA PRO A 164 -3.80 -8.67 -5.50
C PRO A 164 -3.16 -7.74 -6.53
N LEU A 165 -2.17 -6.93 -6.11
CA LEU A 165 -1.32 -6.21 -7.05
C LEU A 165 -0.57 -7.27 -7.90
N ARG A 166 -0.83 -7.29 -9.22
CA ARG A 166 -0.10 -8.11 -10.18
C ARG A 166 1.24 -7.48 -10.53
#